data_AF-W7T176-F1
#
_entry.id   AF-W7T176-F1
#
_cell.length_a   1.000
_cell.length_b   1.000
_cell.length_c   1.000
_cell.angle_alpha   90.00
_cell.angle_beta   90.00
_cell.angle_gamma   90.00
#
_symmetry.space_group_name_H-M   'P 1'
#
loop_
_entity.id
_entity.type
_entity.pdbx_description
1 polymer ?
#
loop_
_entity_poly.entity_id
_entity_poly.type
_entity_poly.pdbx_seq_one_letter_code
_entity_poly.pdbx_strand_id
1 'polypeptide(L)'
;LRDDYQVSCLELDVAVDAALSAGALGARMIGGGFGGSAIALVHATSRPTVEQAVLDAYAAHSLTPPRLFVGVPSPGAGRDE
;
A
#
# COMPACT_ATOMS: atom_id res chain seq x y z
N LEU A 1 5.32 6.18 12.35
CA LEU A 1 6.21 5.12 11.84
C LEU A 1 7.32 5.69 10.96
N ARG A 2 6.96 6.50 9.95
CA ARG A 2 7.95 7.21 9.13
C ARG A 2 8.77 8.22 9.92
N ASP A 3 8.12 9.18 10.58
CA ASP A 3 8.84 10.37 11.08
C ASP A 3 9.57 10.09 12.41
N ASP A 4 8.87 9.57 13.42
CA ASP A 4 9.48 9.33 14.75
C ASP A 4 10.26 8.02 14.85
N TYR A 5 9.71 6.93 14.29
CA TYR A 5 10.30 5.59 14.40
C TYR A 5 11.24 5.25 13.24
N GLN A 6 11.21 6.04 12.16
CA GLN A 6 12.14 5.97 11.03
C GLN A 6 12.31 4.58 10.41
N VAL A 7 11.21 3.82 10.35
CA VAL A 7 11.16 2.47 9.74
C VAL A 7 10.54 2.45 8.34
N SER A 8 10.26 3.61 7.74
CA SER A 8 9.74 3.66 6.36
C SER A 8 10.87 3.61 5.33
N CYS A 9 10.50 3.62 4.05
CA CYS A 9 11.40 3.81 2.92
C CYS A 9 10.67 4.56 1.81
N LEU A 10 11.43 5.00 0.79
CA LEU A 10 10.90 5.75 -0.34
C LEU A 10 9.70 5.05 -0.99
N GLU A 11 9.79 3.75 -1.23
CA GLU A 11 8.73 2.97 -1.87
C GLU A 11 7.44 2.98 -1.07
N LEU A 12 7.54 2.79 0.26
CA LEU A 12 6.37 2.78 1.14
C LEU A 12 5.73 4.17 1.23
N ASP A 13 6.54 5.21 1.32
CA ASP A 13 6.07 6.58 1.41
C ASP A 13 5.37 7.02 0.12
N VAL A 14 5.96 6.69 -1.04
CA VAL A 14 5.35 6.92 -2.36
C VAL A 14 4.02 6.18 -2.50
N ALA A 15 3.94 4.91 -2.07
CA ALA A 15 2.69 4.15 -2.13
C ALA A 15 1.58 4.78 -1.28
N VAL A 16 1.92 5.19 -0.05
CA VAL A 16 0.98 5.78 0.90
C VAL A 16 0.50 7.14 0.41
N ASP A 17 1.42 8.02 0.01
CA ASP A 17 1.09 9.38 -0.41
C ASP A 17 0.28 9.39 -1.72
N ALA A 18 0.62 8.52 -2.67
CA ALA A 18 -0.14 8.36 -3.91
C ALA A 18 -1.55 7.83 -3.65
N ALA A 19 -1.70 6.83 -2.78
CA ALA A 19 -3.02 6.29 -2.44
C ALA A 19 -3.91 7.34 -1.75
N LEU A 20 -3.37 8.10 -0.80
CA LEU A 20 -4.09 9.19 -0.12
C LEU A 20 -4.50 10.28 -1.11
N SER A 21 -3.58 10.70 -1.99
CA SER A 21 -3.85 11.73 -3.00
C SER A 21 -4.92 11.29 -4.01
N ALA A 22 -5.05 9.99 -4.28
CA ALA A 22 -6.06 9.41 -5.16
C ALA A 22 -7.41 9.14 -4.48
N GLY A 23 -7.57 9.51 -3.20
CA GLY A 23 -8.84 9.41 -2.48
C GLY A 23 -9.00 8.15 -1.61
N ALA A 24 -7.90 7.50 -1.21
CA ALA A 24 -7.96 6.52 -0.12
C ALA A 24 -8.44 7.20 1.18
N LEU A 25 -9.30 6.50 1.93
CA LEU A 25 -9.78 6.95 3.24
C LEU A 25 -8.66 6.97 4.29
N GLY A 26 -7.63 6.16 4.06
CA GLY A 26 -6.42 6.12 4.86
C GLY A 26 -5.44 5.11 4.27
N ALA A 27 -4.15 5.33 4.49
CA ALA A 27 -3.09 4.41 4.07
C ALA A 27 -1.92 4.44 5.05
N ARG A 28 -1.20 3.33 5.16
CA ARG A 28 0.03 3.22 5.97
C ARG A 28 0.86 2.01 5.57
N MET A 29 2.13 2.02 5.96
CA MET A 29 2.95 0.80 5.99
C MET A 29 2.40 -0.25 6.97
N ILE A 30 2.62 -1.53 6.65
CA ILE A 30 2.32 -2.68 7.51
C ILE A 30 3.55 -3.58 7.66
N GLY A 31 3.62 -4.34 8.75
CA GLY A 31 4.80 -5.14 9.10
C GLY A 31 5.91 -4.32 9.75
N GLY A 32 7.15 -4.81 9.66
CA GLY A 32 8.31 -4.26 10.37
C GLY A 32 8.95 -3.02 9.74
N GLY A 33 8.72 -2.76 8.45
CA GLY A 33 9.32 -1.64 7.72
C GLY A 33 10.57 -1.95 6.92
N PHE A 34 11.28 -0.89 6.52
CA PHE A 34 12.45 -0.90 5.64
C PHE A 34 12.17 -1.58 4.27
N GLY A 35 10.93 -1.44 3.80
CA GLY A 35 10.39 -2.13 2.63
C GLY A 35 9.11 -2.91 2.97
N GLY A 36 8.72 -3.83 2.09
CA GLY A 36 7.56 -4.70 2.30
C GLY A 36 6.28 -4.15 1.67
N SER A 37 5.25 -3.91 2.49
CA SER A 37 3.91 -3.59 1.99
C SER A 37 3.29 -2.40 2.70
N ALA A 38 2.46 -1.67 1.95
CA ALA A 38 1.52 -0.70 2.47
C ALA A 38 0.09 -1.25 2.33
N ILE A 39 -0.81 -0.78 3.18
CA ILE A 39 -2.25 -1.02 3.08
C ILE A 39 -2.96 0.32 2.90
N ALA A 40 -3.95 0.35 2.02
CA ALA A 40 -4.83 1.49 1.81
C ALA A 40 -6.29 1.05 1.91
N LEU A 41 -7.10 1.80 2.64
CA LEU A 41 -8.54 1.64 2.69
C LEU A 41 -9.16 2.53 1.62
N VAL A 42 -9.91 1.93 0.69
CA VAL A 42 -10.48 2.63 -0.46
C VAL A 42 -11.94 2.25 -0.64
N HIS A 43 -12.74 3.16 -1.20
CA HIS A 43 -14.04 2.76 -1.75
C HIS A 43 -13.82 1.81 -2.94
N ALA A 44 -14.62 0.76 -3.04
CA ALA A 44 -14.50 -0.24 -4.10
C ALA A 44 -14.56 0.37 -5.51
N THR A 45 -15.38 1.41 -5.68
CA THR A 45 -15.51 2.16 -6.95
C THR A 45 -14.27 2.99 -7.29
N SER A 46 -13.48 3.38 -6.30
CA SER A 46 -12.27 4.19 -6.47
C SER A 46 -11.00 3.34 -6.62
N ARG A 47 -11.09 2.02 -6.43
CA ARG A 47 -9.94 1.11 -6.47
C ARG A 47 -9.11 1.25 -7.76
N PRO A 48 -9.67 1.22 -8.97
CA PRO A 48 -8.86 1.31 -10.19
C PRO A 48 -8.06 2.61 -10.27
N THR A 49 -8.66 3.73 -9.85
CA THR A 49 -8.00 5.04 -9.81
C THR A 49 -6.84 5.05 -8.82
N VAL A 50 -7.04 4.48 -7.62
CA VAL A 50 -5.99 4.41 -6.60
C VAL A 50 -4.85 3.49 -7.04
N GLU A 51 -5.16 2.32 -7.62
CA GLU A 51 -4.15 1.40 -8.14
C GLU A 51 -3.31 2.08 -9.23
N GLN A 52 -3.95 2.76 -10.19
CA GLN A 52 -3.24 3.46 -11.25
C GLN A 52 -2.36 4.59 -10.71
N ALA A 53 -2.86 5.39 -9.76
CA ALA A 53 -2.07 6.47 -9.17
C ALA A 53 -0.81 5.95 -8.45
N VAL A 54 -0.90 4.81 -7.77
CA VAL A 54 0.28 4.17 -7.14
C VAL A 54 1.27 3.69 -8.21
N LEU A 55 0.79 3.05 -9.28
CA LEU A 55 1.66 2.61 -10.38
C LEU A 55 2.38 3.79 -11.06
N ASP A 56 1.65 4.87 -11.36
CA ASP A 56 2.19 6.08 -11.98
C ASP A 56 3.22 6.75 -11.06
N ALA A 57 2.95 6.83 -9.75
CA ALA A 57 3.87 7.39 -8.78
C ALA A 57 5.16 6.56 -8.67
N TYR A 58 5.07 5.23 -8.68
CA TYR A 58 6.25 4.36 -8.71
C TYR A 58 7.08 4.58 -9.98
N ALA A 59 6.42 4.65 -11.14
CA ALA A 59 7.10 4.92 -12.41
C ALA A 59 7.79 6.30 -12.41
N ALA A 60 7.14 7.34 -11.90
CA ALA A 60 7.70 8.69 -11.79
C ALA A 60 8.95 8.75 -10.90
N HIS A 61 9.04 7.88 -9.89
CA HIS A 61 10.20 7.74 -9.01
C HIS A 61 11.21 6.68 -9.50
N SER A 62 11.02 6.12 -10.70
CA SER A 62 11.87 5.06 -11.26
C SER A 62 11.99 3.82 -10.35
N LEU A 63 10.93 3.54 -9.59
CA LEU A 63 10.84 2.39 -8.70
C LEU A 63 10.39 1.14 -9.46
N THR A 64 10.76 -0.04 -8.96
CA THR A 64 10.23 -1.31 -9.49
C THR A 64 8.72 -1.37 -9.27
N PRO A 65 7.89 -1.69 -10.28
CA PRO A 65 6.44 -1.72 -10.13
C PRO A 65 5.99 -2.61 -8.97
N PRO A 66 5.07 -2.13 -8.11
CA PRO A 66 4.58 -2.90 -6.98
C PRO A 66 3.59 -3.97 -7.47
N ARG A 67 3.42 -5.03 -6.66
CA ARG A 67 2.27 -5.92 -6.79
C ARG A 67 1.12 -5.39 -5.96
N LEU A 68 -0.06 -5.32 -6.56
CA LEU A 68 -1.29 -4.82 -5.94
C LEU A 68 -2.29 -5.97 -5.81
N PHE A 69 -2.93 -6.07 -4.64
CA PHE A 69 -3.98 -7.05 -4.39
C PHE A 69 -4.92 -6.56 -3.29
N VAL A 70 -6.14 -7.12 -3.26
CA VAL A 70 -7.11 -6.84 -2.20
C VAL A 70 -6.87 -7.80 -1.04
N GLY A 71 -6.57 -7.24 0.14
CA GLY A 71 -6.54 -8.01 1.38
C GLY A 71 -7.95 -8.34 1.86
N VAL A 72 -8.33 -9.61 1.83
CA VAL A 72 -9.62 -10.09 2.39
C VAL A 72 -9.36 -10.68 3.77
N PRO A 73 -9.98 -10.17 4.85
CA PRO A 73 -9.90 -10.82 6.17
C PRO A 73 -10.34 -12.27 6.05
N SER A 74 -9.45 -13.18 6.46
CA SER A 74 -9.62 -14.63 6.25
C SER A 74 -9.44 -15.37 7.57
N PRO A 75 -9.95 -16.62 7.69
CA PRO A 75 -9.68 -17.46 8.85
C PRO A 75 -8.19 -17.65 9.13
N GLY A 76 -7.87 -17.92 10.39
CA GLY A 76 -6.53 -18.38 10.78
C GLY A 76 -6.26 -19.82 10.31
N ALA A 77 -5.05 -20.31 10.58
CA ALA A 77 -4.66 -21.67 10.21
C ALA A 77 -5.60 -22.73 10.80
N GLY A 78 -6.00 -23.70 9.97
CA GLY A 78 -6.82 -24.85 10.33
C GLY A 78 -6.30 -26.10 9.64
N ARG A 79 -6.94 -27.25 9.88
CA ARG A 79 -6.69 -28.44 9.06
C ARG A 79 -7.50 -28.31 7.77
N ASP A 80 -6.85 -28.55 6.64
CA ASP A 80 -7.55 -28.70 5.37
C ASP A 80 -8.37 -30.01 5.42
N GLU A 81 -9.64 -29.94 5.01
CA GLU A 81 -10.51 -31.11 4.84
C GLU A 81 -10.44 -31.66 3.41
#